data_AF-A0AAN5CHS0-F1
#
_entry.id   AF-A0AAN5CHS0-F1
#
_cell.length_a   1.000
_cell.length_b   1.000
_cell.length_c   1.000
_cell.angle_alpha   90.00
_cell.angle_beta   90.00
_cell.angle_gamma   90.00
#
_symmetry.space_group_name_H-M   'P 1'
#
loop_
_entity.id
_entity.type
_entity.pdbx_description
1 polymer ?
#
loop_
_entity_poly.entity_id
_entity_poly.type
_entity_poly.pdbx_seq_one_letter_code
_entity_poly.pdbx_strand_id
1 'polypeptide(L)'
;FLLMEMHSFWTFLLCLTTLYHKTATLSALLTMRDPSDLLVDASTCSIRRGAVLLSIYGSIFSQMAMALERYCASRNLSTYENSSVQSGLWLNAAHV
;
A
#
# COMPACT_ATOMS: atom_id res chain seq x y z
N PHE A 1 -14.09 -15.61 4.80
CA PHE A 1 -14.46 -14.25 4.36
C PHE A 1 -14.07 -13.19 5.39
N LEU A 2 -14.66 -13.19 6.60
CA LEU A 2 -14.39 -12.22 7.69
C LEU A 2 -12.91 -11.98 8.03
N LEU A 3 -12.07 -13.02 8.04
CA LEU A 3 -10.64 -12.90 8.34
C LEU A 3 -9.87 -12.11 7.27
N MET A 4 -10.21 -12.30 5.98
CA MET A 4 -9.56 -11.62 4.86
C MET A 4 -9.97 -10.15 4.79
N GLU A 5 -11.23 -9.84 5.12
CA GLU A 5 -11.72 -8.46 5.17
C GLU A 5 -11.11 -7.69 6.33
N MET A 6 -11.05 -8.28 7.54
CA MET A 6 -10.38 -7.66 8.69
C MET A 6 -8.90 -7.43 8.43
N HIS A 7 -8.22 -8.40 7.79
CA HIS A 7 -6.82 -8.25 7.44
C HIS A 7 -6.60 -7.14 6.39
N SER A 8 -7.45 -7.08 5.36
CA SER A 8 -7.40 -6.02 4.34
C SER A 8 -7.66 -4.63 4.93
N PHE A 9 -8.66 -4.52 5.81
CA PHE A 9 -8.98 -3.29 6.53
C PHE A 9 -7.83 -2.83 7.42
N TRP A 10 -7.20 -3.75 8.16
CA TRP A 10 -6.05 -3.42 9.00
C TRP A 10 -4.83 -2.98 8.17
N THR A 11 -4.56 -3.66 7.05
CA THR A 11 -3.52 -3.25 6.10
C THR A 11 -3.79 -1.85 5.55
N PHE A 12 -5.04 -1.52 5.24
CA PHE A 12 -5.43 -0.20 4.76
C PHE A 12 -5.23 0.91 5.83
N LEU A 13 -5.59 0.65 7.09
CA LEU A 13 -5.34 1.58 8.19
C LEU A 13 -3.85 1.79 8.47
N LEU A 14 -3.04 0.74 8.41
CA LEU A 14 -1.57 0.82 8.49
C LEU A 14 -0.98 1.66 7.34
N CYS A 15 -1.52 1.52 6.12
CA CYS A 15 -1.16 2.38 5.01
C CYS A 15 -1.45 3.85 5.29
N LEU A 16 -2.69 4.18 5.70
CA LEU A 16 -3.10 5.56 5.97
C LEU A 16 -2.30 6.22 7.09
N THR A 17 -2.04 5.49 8.18
CA THR A 17 -1.23 5.99 9.30
C THR A 17 0.22 6.25 8.88
N THR A 18 0.79 5.37 8.06
CA THR A 18 2.12 5.57 7.48
C THR A 18 2.13 6.79 6.55
N LEU A 19 1.14 6.92 5.66
CA LEU A 19 0.99 8.06 4.76
C LEU A 19 0.88 9.38 5.55
N TYR A 20 0.05 9.41 6.59
CA TYR A 20 -0.11 10.57 7.46
C TYR A 20 1.21 10.96 8.14
N HIS A 21 1.93 9.99 8.70
CA HIS A 21 3.21 10.25 9.35
C HIS A 21 4.27 10.78 8.37
N LYS A 22 4.31 10.20 7.16
CA LYS A 22 5.22 10.64 6.09
C LYS A 22 4.90 12.03 5.57
N THR A 23 3.61 12.37 5.41
CA THR A 23 3.18 13.71 4.99
C THR A 23 3.38 14.77 6.08
N ALA A 24 3.15 14.44 7.35
CA ALA A 24 3.47 15.30 8.49
C ALA A 24 4.98 15.60 8.57
N THR A 25 5.81 14.57 8.36
CA THR A 25 7.28 14.73 8.31
C THR A 25 7.71 15.60 7.13
N LEU A 26 7.10 15.39 5.95
CA LEU A 26 7.34 16.23 4.78
C LEU A 26 6.94 17.69 5.01
N SER A 27 5.80 17.93 5.65
CA SER A 27 5.33 19.27 6.00
C SER A 27 6.29 19.97 6.96
N ALA A 28 6.78 19.26 7.98
CA ALA A 28 7.80 19.77 8.90
C ALA A 28 9.11 20.11 8.18
N LEU A 29 9.54 19.26 7.23
CA LEU A 29 10.71 19.51 6.38
C LEU A 29 10.51 20.74 5.49
N LEU A 30 9.37 20.89 4.83
CA LEU A 30 9.08 21.99 3.92
C LEU A 30 8.94 23.34 4.64
N THR A 31 8.42 23.33 5.87
CA THR A 31 8.21 24.55 6.66
C THR A 31 9.47 25.07 7.35
N MET A 32 10.65 24.44 7.13
CA MET A 32 11.93 24.85 7.74
C MET A 32 11.78 25.23 9.23
N ARG A 33 11.11 24.38 10.00
CA ARG A 33 10.92 24.60 11.45
C ARG A 33 12.22 24.40 12.26
N ASP A 34 13.18 23.76 11.59
CA ASP A 34 14.61 23.53 11.78
C ASP A 34 15.63 24.69 11.74
N PRO A 35 15.85 25.59 12.71
CA PRO A 35 16.94 26.59 12.60
C PRO A 35 18.34 25.93 12.45
N SER A 36 18.46 24.67 12.88
CA SER A 36 19.66 23.84 12.78
C SER A 36 20.07 23.50 11.34
N ASP A 37 19.12 23.48 10.39
CA ASP A 37 19.39 23.19 8.97
C ASP A 37 20.07 24.36 8.23
N LEU A 38 20.11 25.55 8.85
CA LEU A 38 20.80 26.73 8.30
C LEU A 38 22.33 26.64 8.41
N LEU A 39 22.84 25.78 9.31
CA LEU A 39 24.26 25.61 9.62
C LEU A 39 24.93 24.48 8.81
N VAL A 40 24.16 23.70 8.05
CA VAL A 40 24.64 22.56 7.27
C VAL A 40 24.83 22.98 5.81
N ASP A 41 25.89 22.49 5.18
CA ASP A 41 26.17 22.76 3.77
C ASP A 41 24.99 22.35 2.87
N ALA A 42 24.66 23.21 1.89
CA ALA A 42 23.46 23.08 1.07
C ALA A 42 23.41 21.73 0.32
N SER A 43 24.57 21.20 -0.06
CA SER A 43 24.72 19.89 -0.69
C SER A 43 24.23 18.76 0.21
N THR A 44 24.62 18.76 1.49
CA THR A 44 24.27 17.73 2.46
C THR A 44 22.79 17.79 2.82
N CYS A 45 22.25 19.00 2.99
CA CYS A 45 20.81 19.22 3.19
C CYS A 45 19.99 18.67 2.01
N SER A 46 20.42 18.94 0.77
CA SER A 46 19.70 18.48 -0.43
C SER A 46 19.68 16.95 -0.57
N ILE A 47 20.79 16.27 -0.27
CA ILE A 47 20.88 14.80 -0.29
C ILE A 47 19.95 14.20 0.76
N ARG A 48 19.96 14.75 1.98
CA ARG A 48 19.12 14.28 3.09
C ARG A 48 17.62 14.45 2.77
N ARG A 49 17.22 15.62 2.26
CA ARG A 49 15.85 15.87 1.78
C ARG A 49 15.46 14.95 0.62
N GLY A 50 16.35 14.77 -0.35
CA GLY A 50 16.13 13.90 -1.50
C GLY A 50 15.91 12.44 -1.10
N ALA A 51 16.73 11.91 -0.19
CA ALA A 51 16.57 10.54 0.32
C ALA A 51 15.24 10.34 1.06
N VAL A 52 14.80 11.34 1.86
CA VAL A 52 13.51 11.29 2.55
C VAL A 52 12.35 11.34 1.55
N LEU A 53 12.40 12.22 0.54
CA LEU A 53 11.38 12.30 -0.51
C LEU A 53 11.26 10.99 -1.30
N LEU A 54 12.40 10.40 -1.69
CA LEU A 54 12.44 9.13 -2.40
C LEU A 54 11.84 8.00 -1.54
N SER A 55 12.15 7.98 -0.24
CA SER A 55 11.59 7.00 0.70
C SER A 55 10.07 7.14 0.84
N ILE A 56 9.56 8.37 0.93
CA ILE A 56 8.12 8.64 0.98
C ILE A 56 7.46 8.14 -0.31
N TYR A 57 7.99 8.53 -1.46
CA TYR A 57 7.46 8.14 -2.77
C TYR A 57 7.43 6.62 -2.94
N GLY A 58 8.54 5.94 -2.63
CA GLY A 58 8.62 4.48 -2.67
C GLY A 58 7.60 3.81 -1.75
N SER A 59 7.41 4.33 -0.53
CA SER A 59 6.43 3.77 0.41
C SER A 59 4.99 3.88 -0.10
N ILE A 60 4.61 5.02 -0.70
CA ILE A 60 3.27 5.23 -1.26
C ILE A 60 3.04 4.29 -2.44
N PHE A 61 4.01 4.18 -3.34
CA PHE A 61 3.92 3.32 -4.50
C PHE A 61 3.79 1.84 -4.13
N SER A 62 4.61 1.34 -3.18
CA SER A 62 4.53 -0.03 -2.69
C SER A 62 3.18 -0.33 -2.02
N GLN A 63 2.64 0.62 -1.27
CA GLN A 63 1.33 0.50 -0.64
C GLN A 63 0.20 0.43 -1.68
N MET A 64 0.27 1.26 -2.73
CA MET A 64 -0.68 1.23 -3.83
C MET A 64 -0.61 -0.10 -4.59
N ALA A 65 0.60 -0.61 -4.87
CA ALA A 65 0.81 -1.89 -5.52
C ALA A 65 0.21 -3.05 -4.72
N MET A 66 0.47 -3.11 -3.41
CA MET A 66 -0.12 -4.13 -2.53
C MET A 66 -1.65 -4.04 -2.49
N ALA A 67 -2.21 -2.83 -2.40
CA ALA A 67 -3.66 -2.64 -2.43
C ALA A 67 -4.27 -3.16 -3.74
N LEU A 68 -3.61 -2.91 -4.87
CA LEU A 68 -4.04 -3.36 -6.19
C LEU A 68 -3.92 -4.88 -6.34
N GLU A 69 -2.84 -5.49 -5.88
CA GLU A 69 -2.68 -6.95 -5.85
C GLU A 69 -3.80 -7.61 -5.04
N ARG A 70 -4.12 -7.08 -3.86
CA ARG A 70 -5.20 -7.58 -3.01
C ARG A 70 -6.58 -7.39 -3.63
N TYR A 71 -6.80 -6.28 -4.33
CA TYR A 71 -8.04 -6.03 -5.08
C TYR A 71 -8.20 -7.05 -6.22
N CYS A 72 -7.15 -7.28 -6.99
CA CYS A 72 -7.14 -8.28 -8.06
C CYS A 72 -7.35 -9.70 -7.52
N ALA A 73 -6.69 -10.07 -6.42
CA ALA A 73 -6.88 -11.36 -5.76
C ALA A 73 -8.34 -11.54 -5.29
N SER A 74 -8.96 -10.49 -4.74
CA SER A 74 -10.35 -10.52 -4.29
C SER A 74 -11.34 -10.70 -5.46
N ARG A 75 -11.11 -10.04 -6.59
CA ARG A 75 -11.92 -10.27 -7.81
C ARG A 75 -11.76 -11.69 -8.35
N ASN A 76 -10.52 -12.19 -8.38
CA ASN A 76 -10.25 -13.54 -8.87
C ASN A 76 -10.79 -14.64 -7.93
N LEU A 77 -10.89 -14.39 -6.62
CA LEU A 77 -11.52 -15.32 -5.69
C LEU A 77 -12.99 -15.58 -6.06
N SER A 78 -13.75 -14.53 -6.41
CA SER A 78 -15.14 -14.69 -6.86
C SER A 78 -15.25 -15.49 -8.16
N THR A 79 -14.27 -15.35 -9.06
CA THR A 79 -14.17 -16.15 -10.29
C THR A 79 -13.80 -17.60 -9.98
N TYR A 80 -12.91 -17.84 -9.01
CA TYR A 80 -12.51 -19.17 -8.58
C TYR A 80 -13.69 -19.93 -7.96
N GLU A 81 -14.43 -19.29 -7.05
CA GLU A 81 -15.64 -19.86 -6.44
C GLU A 81 -16.67 -20.25 -7.51
N ASN A 82 -16.95 -19.37 -8.48
CA ASN A 82 -17.88 -19.69 -9.57
C ASN A 82 -17.38 -20.81 -10.49
N SER A 83 -16.07 -20.88 -10.76
CA SER A 83 -15.49 -21.95 -11.59
C SER A 83 -15.62 -23.33 -10.96
N SER A 84 -15.52 -23.43 -9.62
CA SER A 84 -15.66 -24.69 -8.88
C SER A 84 -17.08 -25.25 -8.92
N VAL A 85 -18.09 -24.37 -8.86
CA VAL A 85 -19.50 -24.75 -8.98
C VAL A 85 -19.81 -25.23 -10.40
N GLN A 86 -19.31 -24.50 -11.41
CA GLN A 86 -19.56 -24.83 -12.82
C GLN A 86 -18.84 -26.13 -13.24
N SER A 87 -17.60 -26.35 -12.79
CA SER A 87 -16.86 -27.59 -13.02
C SER A 87 -17.44 -28.78 -12.25
N GLY A 88 -17.91 -28.58 -11.02
CA GLY A 88 -18.65 -29.58 -10.26
C GLY A 88 -19.95 -30.00 -10.96
N LEU A 89 -20.68 -29.06 -11.54
CA LEU A 89 -21.90 -29.35 -12.32
C LEU A 89 -21.60 -30.17 -13.58
N TRP A 90 -20.53 -29.82 -14.30
CA TRP A 90 -20.08 -30.55 -15.48
C TRP A 90 -19.64 -31.98 -15.17
N LEU A 91 -18.88 -32.17 -14.08
CA LEU A 91 -18.48 -33.50 -13.62
C LEU A 91 -19.68 -34.34 -13.19
N ASN A 92 -20.68 -33.74 -12.56
CA ASN A 92 -21.90 -34.43 -12.17
C ASN A 92 -22.77 -34.79 -13.40
N ALA A 93 -22.82 -33.93 -14.41
CA ALA A 93 -23.51 -34.19 -15.67
C ALA A 93 -22.80 -35.25 -16.56
N ALA A 94 -21.47 -35.40 -16.44
CA ALA A 94 -20.70 -36.42 -17.14
C ALA A 94 -20.71 -37.79 -16.43
N HIS A 95 -21.16 -37.84 -15.17
CA HIS A 95 -21.24 -39.07 -14.37
C HIS A 95 -22.64 -39.73 -14.42
N VAL A 96 -23.65 -39.06 -15.01
CA VAL A 96 -24.99 -39.62 -15.29
C VAL A 96 -25.04 -40.09 -16.74
#